data_AF-A0A419J676-F1
#
_entry.id   AF-A0A419J676-F1
#
_cell.length_a   1.000
_cell.length_b   1.000
_cell.length_c   1.000
_cell.angle_alpha   90.00
_cell.angle_beta   90.00
_cell.angle_gamma   90.00
#
_symmetry.space_group_name_H-M   'P 1'
#
loop_
_entity.id
_entity.type
_entity.pdbx_description
1 polymer ?
#
loop_
_entity_poly.entity_id
_entity_poly.type
_entity_poly.pdbx_seq_one_letter_code
_entity_poly.pdbx_strand_id
1 'polypeptide(L)'
;MYVAAAKAKSTISIEVRTDSPQPLGTTFWFTITINPPVSTTITLTFTKPDGTVYVTTGAEPRPGFQVYDFYYTPDMVGNWTVIASWPGNDQLEGAVSEPATFRVIPAKLPSSFSDIRLSSDRITIGEAITVSGRLNPPISGARITLMFVPITAGRSNEFRYTLTGENGSFSFTFKPMYTGEWKVYVSWEGNENYAAASSGGLPFFVEERKLPVMEIAIGGVAAVLVIFFLLRRRRT
;
A
#
# COMPACT_ATOMS: atom_id res chain seq x y z
N MET A 1 -64.57 34.14 -7.53
CA MET A 1 -63.88 32.89 -7.91
C MET A 1 -62.38 33.21 -7.91
N TYR A 2 -61.63 32.75 -6.91
CA TYR A 2 -60.17 32.89 -6.92
C TYR A 2 -59.62 31.69 -7.68
N VAL A 3 -59.03 31.92 -8.86
CA VAL A 3 -58.29 30.88 -9.58
C VAL A 3 -56.93 30.81 -8.90
N ALA A 4 -56.63 29.69 -8.23
CA ALA A 4 -55.29 29.46 -7.68
C ALA A 4 -54.30 29.46 -8.84
N ALA A 5 -53.23 30.26 -8.74
CA ALA A 5 -52.16 30.26 -9.74
C ALA A 5 -51.50 28.87 -9.79
N ALA A 6 -51.18 28.39 -10.99
CA ALA A 6 -50.44 27.15 -11.17
C ALA A 6 -49.02 27.29 -10.58
N LYS A 7 -48.54 26.23 -9.91
CA LYS A 7 -47.18 26.17 -9.36
C LYS A 7 -46.15 26.15 -10.50
N ALA A 8 -44.99 26.76 -10.28
CA ALA A 8 -43.88 26.71 -11.22
C ALA A 8 -43.14 25.36 -11.13
N LYS A 9 -42.48 24.95 -12.22
CA LYS A 9 -41.71 23.70 -12.25
C LYS A 9 -40.41 23.82 -11.46
N SER A 10 -39.96 22.70 -10.91
CA SER A 10 -38.64 22.54 -10.30
C SER A 10 -37.91 21.31 -10.83
N THR A 11 -36.60 21.25 -10.62
CA THR A 11 -35.77 20.07 -10.87
C THR A 11 -34.93 19.75 -9.64
N ILE A 12 -34.60 18.47 -9.47
CA ILE A 12 -33.66 17.98 -8.46
C ILE A 12 -32.67 17.03 -9.13
N SER A 13 -31.38 17.15 -8.79
CA SER A 13 -30.34 16.24 -9.26
C SER A 13 -29.55 15.68 -8.09
N ILE A 14 -29.08 14.44 -8.22
CA ILE A 14 -28.18 13.78 -7.27
C ILE A 14 -26.95 13.28 -8.02
N GLU A 15 -25.79 13.44 -7.41
CA GLU A 15 -24.52 13.00 -7.96
C GLU A 15 -23.71 12.29 -6.88
N VAL A 16 -23.17 11.12 -7.20
CA VAL A 16 -22.23 10.41 -6.33
C VAL A 16 -20.86 11.03 -6.52
N ARG A 17 -20.28 11.60 -5.45
CA ARG A 17 -18.96 12.24 -5.48
C ARG A 17 -17.83 11.29 -5.14
N THR A 18 -18.10 10.26 -4.35
CA THR A 18 -17.10 9.22 -4.06
C THR A 18 -16.90 8.35 -5.29
N ASP A 19 -15.64 8.12 -5.67
CA ASP A 19 -15.28 7.22 -6.76
C ASP A 19 -15.89 5.83 -6.55
N SER A 20 -16.23 5.13 -7.62
CA SER A 20 -16.83 3.80 -7.57
C SER A 20 -16.09 2.85 -8.51
N PRO A 21 -15.82 1.58 -8.12
CA PRO A 21 -16.29 0.87 -6.92
C PRO A 21 -15.50 1.17 -5.63
N GLN A 22 -16.11 0.96 -4.46
CA GLN A 22 -15.47 1.05 -3.13
C GLN A 22 -15.70 -0.19 -2.27
N PRO A 23 -14.78 -0.55 -1.35
CA PRO A 23 -15.00 -1.66 -0.44
C PRO A 23 -16.16 -1.42 0.54
N LEU A 24 -16.77 -2.51 1.01
CA LEU A 24 -17.77 -2.49 2.06
C LEU A 24 -17.23 -1.79 3.31
N GLY A 25 -18.04 -0.91 3.91
CA GLY A 25 -17.64 -0.06 5.04
C GLY A 25 -17.14 1.33 4.64
N THR A 26 -16.92 1.61 3.34
CA THR A 26 -16.64 2.97 2.86
C THR A 26 -17.89 3.85 2.91
N THR A 27 -17.74 5.07 3.44
CA THR A 27 -18.79 6.09 3.40
C THR A 27 -18.78 6.80 2.04
N PHE A 28 -19.90 6.72 1.32
CA PHE A 28 -20.14 7.45 0.08
C PHE A 28 -20.68 8.84 0.36
N TRP A 29 -20.18 9.81 -0.42
CA TRP A 29 -20.59 11.20 -0.41
C TRP A 29 -21.43 11.51 -1.65
N PHE A 30 -22.58 12.16 -1.43
CA PHE A 30 -23.52 12.56 -2.46
C PHE A 30 -23.76 14.06 -2.40
N THR A 31 -23.91 14.67 -3.56
CA THR A 31 -24.37 16.06 -3.67
C THR A 31 -25.74 16.11 -4.31
N ILE A 32 -26.64 16.87 -3.72
CA ILE A 32 -27.99 17.09 -4.23
C ILE A 32 -28.20 18.57 -4.52
N THR A 33 -28.78 18.90 -5.67
CA THR A 33 -29.06 20.28 -6.07
C THR A 33 -30.53 20.39 -6.47
N ILE A 34 -31.21 21.45 -6.02
CA ILE A 34 -32.59 21.77 -6.42
C ILE A 34 -32.58 23.09 -7.16
N ASN A 35 -33.31 23.17 -8.28
CA ASN A 35 -33.47 24.39 -9.07
C ASN A 35 -34.96 24.65 -9.38
N PRO A 36 -35.53 25.83 -9.05
CA PRO A 36 -34.92 26.91 -8.28
C PRO A 36 -34.51 26.49 -6.86
N PRO A 37 -33.48 27.13 -6.29
CA PRO A 37 -33.02 26.80 -4.95
C PRO A 37 -34.07 27.02 -3.87
N VAL A 38 -34.23 26.01 -3.02
CA VAL A 38 -35.16 26.03 -1.88
C VAL A 38 -34.53 25.37 -0.67
N SER A 39 -34.87 25.86 0.52
CA SER A 39 -34.57 25.18 1.79
C SER A 39 -35.71 24.20 2.09
N THR A 40 -35.44 22.89 2.00
CA THR A 40 -36.44 21.85 2.20
C THR A 40 -35.80 20.56 2.73
N THR A 41 -36.62 19.68 3.29
CA THR A 41 -36.22 18.30 3.54
C THR A 41 -36.21 17.51 2.22
N ILE A 42 -35.11 16.82 1.95
CA ILE A 42 -34.93 15.95 0.79
C ILE A 42 -35.10 14.50 1.25
N THR A 43 -35.90 13.73 0.51
CA THR A 43 -36.07 12.30 0.69
C THR A 43 -35.17 11.55 -0.27
N LEU A 44 -34.28 10.73 0.27
CA LEU A 44 -33.39 9.85 -0.49
C LEU A 44 -33.93 8.42 -0.41
N THR A 45 -34.05 7.79 -1.58
CA THR A 45 -34.50 6.40 -1.69
C THR A 45 -33.39 5.58 -2.32
N PHE A 46 -32.82 4.67 -1.55
CA PHE A 46 -31.78 3.74 -1.97
C PHE A 46 -32.40 2.39 -2.31
N THR A 47 -32.15 1.90 -3.51
CA THR A 47 -32.41 0.50 -3.87
C THR A 47 -31.13 -0.30 -3.63
N LYS A 48 -31.21 -1.24 -2.69
CA LYS A 48 -30.12 -2.14 -2.32
C LYS A 48 -29.90 -3.21 -3.41
N PRO A 49 -28.73 -3.88 -3.43
CA PRO A 49 -28.44 -4.96 -4.38
C PRO A 49 -29.40 -6.15 -4.31
N ASP A 50 -30.00 -6.41 -3.16
CA ASP A 50 -31.00 -7.47 -2.95
C ASP A 50 -32.43 -7.06 -3.38
N GLY A 51 -32.60 -5.84 -3.89
CA GLY A 51 -33.89 -5.27 -4.29
C GLY A 51 -34.67 -4.64 -3.15
N THR A 52 -34.22 -4.74 -1.89
CA THR A 52 -34.85 -4.01 -0.79
C THR A 52 -34.59 -2.52 -0.91
N VAL A 53 -35.47 -1.71 -0.31
CA VAL A 53 -35.37 -0.25 -0.39
C VAL A 53 -35.11 0.31 1.00
N TYR A 54 -34.18 1.27 1.07
CA TYR A 54 -33.89 2.06 2.25
C TYR A 54 -34.24 3.53 1.96
N VAL A 55 -35.16 4.10 2.73
CA VAL A 55 -35.60 5.49 2.59
C VAL A 55 -35.12 6.29 3.78
N THR A 56 -34.56 7.47 3.52
CA THR A 56 -34.05 8.36 4.58
C THR A 56 -34.19 9.82 4.22
N THR A 57 -34.24 10.66 5.24
CA THR A 57 -34.13 12.12 5.16
C THR A 57 -32.93 12.54 5.98
N GLY A 58 -32.14 13.50 5.52
CA GLY A 58 -30.94 13.94 6.26
C GLY A 58 -29.85 14.57 5.41
N ALA A 59 -30.14 14.93 4.16
CA ALA A 59 -29.22 15.75 3.39
C ALA A 59 -29.15 17.15 4.03
N GLU A 60 -27.95 17.61 4.35
CA GLU A 60 -27.72 18.89 5.02
C GLU A 60 -27.34 19.96 3.99
N PRO A 61 -27.92 21.17 4.05
CA PRO A 61 -27.53 22.24 3.14
C PRO A 61 -26.09 22.68 3.42
N ARG A 62 -25.30 22.85 2.37
CA ARG A 62 -23.95 23.42 2.49
C ARG A 62 -24.05 24.91 2.84
N PRO A 63 -23.39 25.38 3.90
CA PRO A 63 -23.35 26.80 4.22
C PRO A 63 -22.84 27.64 3.04
N GLY A 64 -23.62 28.63 2.60
CA GLY A 64 -23.26 29.52 1.50
C GLY A 64 -23.45 28.96 0.09
N PHE A 65 -23.89 27.70 -0.08
CA PHE A 65 -24.16 27.09 -1.37
C PHE A 65 -25.58 26.51 -1.43
N GLN A 66 -26.17 26.51 -2.62
CA GLN A 66 -27.51 25.96 -2.87
C GLN A 66 -27.44 24.46 -3.22
N VAL A 67 -26.64 23.73 -2.43
CA VAL A 67 -26.31 22.31 -2.62
C VAL A 67 -26.41 21.63 -1.26
N TYR A 68 -26.88 20.39 -1.26
CA TYR A 68 -26.99 19.57 -0.06
C TYR A 68 -25.96 18.44 -0.10
N ASP A 69 -25.37 18.15 1.05
CA ASP A 69 -24.50 17.01 1.25
C ASP A 69 -25.23 15.87 1.95
N PHE A 70 -24.94 14.65 1.51
CA PHE A 70 -25.36 13.46 2.21
C PHE A 70 -24.22 12.45 2.25
N TYR A 71 -24.09 11.78 3.39
CA TYR A 71 -23.10 10.74 3.62
C TYR A 71 -23.80 9.45 3.99
N TYR A 72 -23.43 8.34 3.34
CA TYR A 72 -24.03 7.04 3.58
C TYR A 72 -23.00 5.93 3.53
N THR A 73 -23.02 5.04 4.52
CA THR A 73 -22.18 3.85 4.57
C THR A 73 -23.05 2.64 4.23
N PRO A 74 -22.92 2.07 3.02
CA PRO A 74 -23.70 0.90 2.61
C PRO A 74 -23.34 -0.32 3.43
N ASP A 75 -24.34 -1.18 3.67
CA ASP A 75 -24.25 -2.38 4.50
C ASP A 75 -24.12 -3.68 3.69
N MET A 76 -24.14 -3.59 2.36
CA MET A 76 -24.12 -4.75 1.47
C MET A 76 -23.27 -4.51 0.22
N VAL A 77 -22.58 -5.57 -0.21
CA VAL A 77 -21.84 -5.63 -1.48
C VAL A 77 -22.83 -5.70 -2.65
N GLY A 78 -22.54 -4.96 -3.72
CA GLY A 78 -23.29 -5.02 -4.97
C GLY A 78 -23.52 -3.65 -5.59
N ASN A 79 -24.43 -3.60 -6.55
CA ASN A 79 -24.82 -2.36 -7.22
C ASN A 79 -25.97 -1.72 -6.46
N TRP A 80 -25.78 -0.46 -6.07
CA TRP A 80 -26.76 0.38 -5.40
C TRP A 80 -27.26 1.45 -6.37
N THR A 81 -28.53 1.79 -6.22
CA THR A 81 -29.14 2.94 -6.91
C THR A 81 -29.71 3.89 -5.89
N VAL A 82 -29.61 5.19 -6.11
CA VAL A 82 -30.21 6.22 -5.27
C VAL A 82 -30.94 7.25 -6.13
N ILE A 83 -32.14 7.63 -5.68
CA ILE A 83 -32.88 8.79 -6.20
C ILE A 83 -33.11 9.80 -5.06
N ALA A 84 -33.10 11.08 -5.42
CA ALA A 84 -33.49 12.17 -4.54
C ALA A 84 -34.86 12.71 -4.94
N SER A 85 -35.71 13.01 -3.97
CA SER A 85 -37.02 13.58 -4.21
C SER A 85 -37.36 14.63 -3.15
N TRP A 86 -38.21 15.58 -3.54
CA TRP A 86 -38.76 16.56 -2.64
C TRP A 86 -40.21 16.86 -3.03
N PRO A 87 -41.10 17.15 -2.07
CA PRO A 87 -42.56 17.15 -2.30
C PRO A 87 -43.10 18.37 -3.04
N GLY A 88 -42.30 19.42 -3.25
CA GLY A 88 -42.81 20.72 -3.69
C GLY A 88 -43.15 21.64 -2.51
N ASN A 89 -43.59 22.84 -2.82
CA ASN A 89 -44.15 23.80 -1.85
C ASN A 89 -45.31 24.59 -2.50
N ASP A 90 -45.76 25.69 -1.90
CA ASP A 90 -46.89 26.48 -2.43
C ASP A 90 -46.59 27.16 -3.78
N GLN A 91 -45.31 27.35 -4.11
CA GLN A 91 -44.86 28.05 -5.31
C GLN A 91 -44.30 27.11 -6.39
N LEU A 92 -43.71 25.98 -5.98
CA LEU A 92 -42.98 25.07 -6.83
C LEU A 92 -43.55 23.65 -6.73
N GLU A 93 -43.67 22.99 -7.88
CA GLU A 93 -43.97 21.57 -7.96
C GLU A 93 -42.81 20.74 -7.38
N GLY A 94 -43.11 19.57 -6.81
CA GLY A 94 -42.10 18.62 -6.38
C GLY A 94 -41.36 18.00 -7.56
N ALA A 95 -40.18 17.44 -7.30
CA ALA A 95 -39.37 16.80 -8.32
C ALA A 95 -38.71 15.53 -7.78
N VAL A 96 -38.36 14.64 -8.71
CA VAL A 96 -37.58 13.42 -8.49
C VAL A 96 -36.39 13.45 -9.44
N SER A 97 -35.22 13.05 -8.96
CA SER A 97 -34.00 13.05 -9.76
C SER A 97 -33.95 11.83 -10.67
N GLU A 98 -33.11 11.91 -11.69
CA GLU A 98 -32.57 10.71 -12.33
C GLU A 98 -31.82 9.84 -11.31
N PRO A 99 -31.83 8.51 -11.48
CA PRO A 99 -31.11 7.61 -10.59
C PRO A 99 -29.60 7.76 -10.73
N ALA A 100 -28.91 7.85 -9.61
CA ALA A 100 -27.47 7.71 -9.54
C ALA A 100 -27.09 6.31 -9.05
N THR A 101 -26.09 5.69 -9.66
CA THR A 101 -25.65 4.33 -9.34
C THR A 101 -24.23 4.32 -8.78
N PHE A 102 -23.98 3.47 -7.80
CA PHE A 102 -22.64 3.20 -7.27
C PHE A 102 -22.50 1.73 -6.90
N ARG A 103 -21.26 1.24 -6.92
CA ARG A 103 -20.92 -0.16 -6.64
C ARG A 103 -20.09 -0.29 -5.37
N VAL A 104 -20.50 -1.21 -4.52
CA VAL A 104 -19.80 -1.65 -3.32
C VAL A 104 -19.21 -3.03 -3.59
N ILE A 105 -17.92 -3.22 -3.32
CA ILE A 105 -17.20 -4.49 -3.49
C ILE A 105 -16.81 -5.07 -2.12
N PRO A 106 -16.50 -6.38 -2.01
CA PRO A 106 -16.00 -6.95 -0.75
C PRO A 106 -14.75 -6.20 -0.26
N ALA A 107 -14.66 -5.98 1.05
CA ALA A 107 -13.44 -5.47 1.66
C ALA A 107 -12.33 -6.54 1.55
N LYS A 108 -11.12 -6.11 1.21
CA LYS A 108 -9.98 -7.01 1.18
C LYS A 108 -9.63 -7.48 2.59
N LEU A 109 -9.37 -8.77 2.74
CA LEU A 109 -8.91 -9.37 3.98
C LEU A 109 -7.49 -8.85 4.31
N PRO A 110 -7.16 -8.64 5.59
CA PRO A 110 -5.82 -8.20 5.97
C PRO A 110 -4.79 -9.28 5.63
N SER A 111 -3.56 -8.85 5.33
CA SER A 111 -2.41 -9.73 5.22
C SER A 111 -1.21 -9.16 5.98
N SER A 112 -0.27 -10.02 6.37
CA SER A 112 0.93 -9.63 7.11
C SER A 112 2.07 -10.62 6.90
N PHE A 113 3.29 -10.21 7.19
CA PHE A 113 4.42 -11.12 7.24
C PHE A 113 4.69 -11.59 8.67
N SER A 114 5.06 -12.87 8.84
CA SER A 114 5.58 -13.42 10.10
C SER A 114 6.94 -14.08 9.87
N ASP A 115 7.65 -14.33 10.97
CA ASP A 115 8.87 -15.13 11.02
C ASP A 115 9.97 -14.66 10.05
N ILE A 116 10.00 -13.35 9.77
CA ILE A 116 11.01 -12.78 8.87
C ILE A 116 12.35 -12.81 9.59
N ARG A 117 13.33 -13.45 8.97
CA ARG A 117 14.66 -13.63 9.52
C ARG A 117 15.73 -13.62 8.43
N LEU A 118 16.91 -13.18 8.86
CA LEU A 118 18.14 -13.27 8.10
C LEU A 118 18.94 -14.49 8.56
N SER A 119 19.70 -15.10 7.65
CA SER A 119 20.59 -16.21 7.99
C SER A 119 21.75 -15.78 8.90
N SER A 120 22.14 -14.51 8.84
CA SER A 120 23.13 -13.87 9.71
C SER A 120 22.85 -12.37 9.74
N ASP A 121 23.20 -11.68 10.81
CA ASP A 121 23.20 -10.21 10.89
C ASP A 121 24.50 -9.59 10.36
N ARG A 122 25.54 -10.40 10.14
CA ARG A 122 26.85 -9.99 9.59
C ARG A 122 27.38 -11.00 8.59
N ILE A 123 27.90 -10.53 7.46
CA ILE A 123 28.55 -11.34 6.43
C ILE A 123 29.80 -10.64 5.91
N THR A 124 30.75 -11.36 5.34
CA THR A 124 31.91 -10.78 4.65
C THR A 124 31.58 -10.52 3.18
N ILE A 125 32.14 -9.47 2.59
CA ILE A 125 31.97 -9.18 1.16
C ILE A 125 32.34 -10.39 0.29
N GLY A 126 31.41 -10.74 -0.61
CA GLY A 126 31.48 -11.92 -1.45
C GLY A 126 30.72 -13.14 -0.91
N GLU A 127 30.28 -13.12 0.35
CA GLU A 127 29.30 -14.06 0.91
C GLU A 127 27.87 -13.65 0.56
N ALA A 128 26.94 -14.58 0.74
CA ALA A 128 25.52 -14.34 0.53
C ALA A 128 24.75 -14.44 1.85
N ILE A 129 23.70 -13.64 1.97
CA ILE A 129 22.76 -13.64 3.07
C ILE A 129 21.41 -14.14 2.58
N THR A 130 20.74 -14.98 3.35
CA THR A 130 19.40 -15.49 3.02
C THR A 130 18.36 -14.80 3.87
N VAL A 131 17.37 -14.20 3.21
CA VAL A 131 16.15 -13.67 3.83
C VAL A 131 15.08 -14.74 3.72
N SER A 132 14.36 -15.02 4.79
CA SER A 132 13.21 -15.93 4.78
C SER A 132 12.09 -15.40 5.65
N GLY A 133 10.86 -15.85 5.40
CA GLY A 133 9.70 -15.52 6.21
C GLY A 133 8.45 -16.20 5.67
N ARG A 134 7.29 -15.78 6.18
CA ARG A 134 5.98 -16.28 5.75
C ARG A 134 5.01 -15.14 5.53
N LEU A 135 4.22 -15.21 4.47
CA LEU A 135 3.03 -14.38 4.25
C LEU A 135 1.82 -15.04 4.92
N ASN A 136 1.04 -14.26 5.67
CA ASN A 136 -0.18 -14.68 6.35
C ASN A 136 -1.38 -13.87 5.84
N PRO A 137 -2.50 -14.52 5.49
CA PRO A 137 -2.67 -15.97 5.38
C PRO A 137 -1.74 -16.56 4.30
N PRO A 138 -1.51 -17.89 4.31
CA PRO A 138 -0.65 -18.54 3.33
C PRO A 138 -1.27 -18.42 1.94
N ILE A 139 -0.58 -17.71 1.05
CA ILE A 139 -0.99 -17.52 -0.34
C ILE A 139 0.13 -18.07 -1.20
N SER A 140 -0.16 -19.10 -2.00
CA SER A 140 0.80 -19.73 -2.90
C SER A 140 1.09 -18.84 -4.11
N GLY A 141 2.35 -18.78 -4.54
CA GLY A 141 2.74 -18.02 -5.74
C GLY A 141 2.61 -16.51 -5.61
N ALA A 142 2.47 -15.97 -4.40
CA ALA A 142 2.48 -14.53 -4.16
C ALA A 142 3.87 -13.96 -4.46
N ARG A 143 3.92 -12.91 -5.28
CA ARG A 143 5.17 -12.23 -5.65
C ARG A 143 5.61 -11.27 -4.55
N ILE A 144 6.59 -11.69 -3.76
CA ILE A 144 7.16 -10.92 -2.67
C ILE A 144 8.30 -10.06 -3.21
N THR A 145 8.26 -8.77 -2.92
CA THR A 145 9.32 -7.81 -3.26
C THR A 145 10.27 -7.67 -2.07
N LEU A 146 11.56 -7.84 -2.32
CA LEU A 146 12.63 -7.56 -1.36
C LEU A 146 13.40 -6.33 -1.81
N MET A 147 13.44 -5.30 -0.97
CA MET A 147 14.19 -4.07 -1.21
C MET A 147 15.39 -4.03 -0.26
N PHE A 148 16.60 -4.18 -0.82
CA PHE A 148 17.86 -4.05 -0.11
C PHE A 148 18.38 -2.63 -0.24
N VAL A 149 18.57 -1.96 0.89
CA VAL A 149 18.94 -0.55 0.98
C VAL A 149 20.32 -0.45 1.62
N PRO A 150 21.37 -0.09 0.86
CA PRO A 150 22.66 0.27 1.44
C PRO A 150 22.54 1.64 2.13
N ILE A 151 22.98 1.73 3.38
CA ILE A 151 22.89 2.98 4.17
C ILE A 151 24.02 3.96 3.84
N THR A 152 25.04 3.50 3.11
CA THR A 152 26.13 4.35 2.61
C THR A 152 25.65 5.27 1.48
N ALA A 153 25.91 6.56 1.61
CA ALA A 153 25.53 7.57 0.62
C ALA A 153 26.07 7.26 -0.79
N GLY A 154 25.28 7.59 -1.82
CA GLY A 154 25.65 7.42 -3.22
C GLY A 154 25.43 6.01 -3.79
N ARG A 155 24.89 5.07 -3.00
CA ARG A 155 24.55 3.72 -3.46
C ARG A 155 23.05 3.59 -3.70
N SER A 156 22.68 2.80 -4.70
CA SER A 156 21.29 2.58 -5.09
C SER A 156 20.66 1.42 -4.32
N ASN A 157 19.34 1.50 -4.14
CA ASN A 157 18.55 0.40 -3.63
C ASN A 157 18.49 -0.74 -4.66
N GLU A 158 18.49 -1.97 -4.18
CA GLU A 158 18.35 -3.15 -5.02
C GLU A 158 17.02 -3.85 -4.76
N PHE A 159 16.24 -4.01 -5.83
CA PHE A 159 14.96 -4.71 -5.79
C PHE A 159 15.15 -6.14 -6.30
N ARG A 160 14.58 -7.09 -5.56
CA ARG A 160 14.52 -8.51 -5.91
C ARG A 160 13.13 -9.04 -5.67
N TYR A 161 12.83 -10.18 -6.27
CA TYR A 161 11.53 -10.81 -6.14
C TYR A 161 11.70 -12.29 -5.87
N THR A 162 10.79 -12.84 -5.09
CA THR A 162 10.64 -14.28 -4.88
C THR A 162 9.15 -14.64 -4.85
N LEU A 163 8.84 -15.92 -4.97
CA LEU A 163 7.47 -16.42 -4.86
C LEU A 163 7.31 -17.18 -3.55
N THR A 164 6.15 -17.07 -2.94
CA THR A 164 5.78 -17.92 -1.81
C THR A 164 5.47 -19.34 -2.27
N GLY A 165 5.80 -20.32 -1.44
CA GLY A 165 5.32 -21.70 -1.56
C GLY A 165 3.88 -21.85 -1.05
N GLU A 166 3.35 -23.08 -1.11
CA GLU A 166 1.97 -23.39 -0.73
C GLU A 166 1.60 -23.01 0.71
N ASN A 167 2.57 -23.08 1.62
CA ASN A 167 2.39 -22.69 3.03
C ASN A 167 2.66 -21.20 3.29
N GLY A 168 2.72 -20.36 2.23
CA GLY A 168 3.03 -18.94 2.32
C GLY A 168 4.49 -18.62 2.64
N SER A 169 5.36 -19.61 2.80
CA SER A 169 6.78 -19.37 3.08
C SER A 169 7.52 -18.85 1.86
N PHE A 170 8.48 -17.97 2.07
CA PHE A 170 9.37 -17.48 1.02
C PHE A 170 10.82 -17.48 1.51
N SER A 171 11.75 -17.61 0.57
CA SER A 171 13.17 -17.44 0.84
C SER A 171 13.87 -16.83 -0.38
N PHE A 172 14.87 -15.99 -0.14
CA PHE A 172 15.67 -15.38 -1.17
C PHE A 172 17.11 -15.18 -0.68
N THR A 173 18.08 -15.58 -1.51
CA THR A 173 19.50 -15.39 -1.22
C THR A 173 20.02 -14.18 -1.98
N PHE A 174 20.56 -13.22 -1.23
CA PHE A 174 21.11 -11.97 -1.74
C PHE A 174 22.62 -11.93 -1.54
N LYS A 175 23.35 -11.42 -2.54
CA LYS A 175 24.79 -11.24 -2.50
C LYS A 175 25.10 -9.74 -2.65
N PRO A 176 25.43 -9.02 -1.57
CA PRO A 176 25.70 -7.59 -1.63
C PRO A 176 26.94 -7.28 -2.49
N MET A 177 26.88 -6.19 -3.23
CA MET A 177 28.03 -5.70 -4.02
C MET A 177 28.95 -4.77 -3.24
N TYR A 178 28.52 -4.32 -2.06
CA TYR A 178 29.24 -3.33 -1.28
C TYR A 178 29.23 -3.63 0.22
N THR A 179 30.31 -3.24 0.90
CA THR A 179 30.49 -3.33 2.36
C THR A 179 29.72 -2.23 3.10
N GLY A 180 29.46 -2.42 4.38
CA GLY A 180 28.79 -1.44 5.25
C GLY A 180 27.42 -1.89 5.72
N GLU A 181 26.63 -0.95 6.22
CA GLU A 181 25.28 -1.19 6.75
C GLU A 181 24.25 -1.30 5.64
N TRP A 182 23.35 -2.28 5.79
CA TRP A 182 22.23 -2.51 4.91
C TRP A 182 20.95 -2.70 5.72
N LYS A 183 19.81 -2.39 5.10
CA LYS A 183 18.48 -2.82 5.57
C LYS A 183 17.76 -3.54 4.45
N VAL A 184 17.05 -4.62 4.78
CA VAL A 184 16.10 -5.26 3.85
C VAL A 184 14.67 -5.04 4.30
N TYR A 185 13.81 -4.67 3.35
CA TYR A 185 12.38 -4.59 3.53
C TYR A 185 11.70 -5.65 2.66
N VAL A 186 10.65 -6.26 3.18
CA VAL A 186 9.83 -7.23 2.46
C VAL A 186 8.45 -6.63 2.28
N SER A 187 7.92 -6.67 1.06
CA SER A 187 6.57 -6.18 0.76
C SER A 187 5.82 -7.09 -0.20
N TRP A 188 4.50 -7.03 -0.12
CA TRP A 188 3.58 -7.65 -1.06
C TRP A 188 2.43 -6.67 -1.34
N GLU A 189 2.10 -6.48 -2.60
CA GLU A 189 1.09 -5.49 -3.03
C GLU A 189 -0.36 -5.90 -2.72
N GLY A 190 -0.56 -7.13 -2.26
CA GLY A 190 -1.89 -7.72 -2.10
C GLY A 190 -2.42 -8.30 -3.41
N ASN A 191 -3.70 -8.67 -3.41
CA ASN A 191 -4.42 -9.13 -4.59
C ASN A 191 -5.90 -8.72 -4.51
N GLU A 192 -6.78 -9.34 -5.30
CA GLU A 192 -8.22 -9.05 -5.30
C GLU A 192 -8.88 -9.30 -3.94
N ASN A 193 -8.39 -10.30 -3.20
CA ASN A 193 -9.00 -10.76 -1.94
C ASN A 193 -8.29 -10.22 -0.69
N TYR A 194 -7.01 -9.88 -0.79
CA TYR A 194 -6.17 -9.51 0.35
C TYR A 194 -5.47 -8.17 0.16
N ALA A 195 -5.41 -7.38 1.22
CA ALA A 195 -4.72 -6.10 1.26
C ALA A 195 -3.19 -6.30 1.18
N ALA A 196 -2.48 -5.23 0.83
CA ALA A 196 -1.02 -5.21 0.81
C ALA A 196 -0.42 -5.42 2.21
N ALA A 197 0.80 -5.94 2.26
CA ALA A 197 1.57 -6.13 3.49
C ALA A 197 3.01 -5.66 3.31
N SER A 198 3.61 -5.20 4.40
CA SER A 198 5.03 -4.81 4.44
C SER A 198 5.64 -5.12 5.80
N SER A 199 6.93 -5.45 5.82
CA SER A 199 7.71 -5.64 7.04
C SER A 199 8.38 -4.35 7.51
N GLY A 200 8.84 -4.35 8.77
CA GLY A 200 9.91 -3.46 9.19
C GLY A 200 11.22 -3.77 8.45
N GLY A 201 12.18 -2.83 8.47
CA GLY A 201 13.49 -3.02 7.88
C GLY A 201 14.39 -3.88 8.78
N LEU A 202 14.87 -5.01 8.27
CA LEU A 202 15.82 -5.86 8.99
C LEU A 202 17.26 -5.41 8.67
N PRO A 203 18.06 -4.99 9.65
CA PRO A 203 19.44 -4.56 9.43
C PRO A 203 20.38 -5.76 9.27
N PHE A 204 21.43 -5.59 8.47
CA PHE A 204 22.61 -6.45 8.47
C PHE A 204 23.85 -5.66 8.06
N PHE A 205 25.04 -6.21 8.35
CA PHE A 205 26.32 -5.58 8.05
C PHE A 205 27.17 -6.44 7.11
N VAL A 206 27.82 -5.79 6.15
CA VAL A 206 28.73 -6.44 5.19
C VAL A 206 30.16 -6.00 5.48
N GLU A 207 30.98 -6.88 6.02
CA GLU A 207 32.37 -6.62 6.37
C GLU A 207 33.30 -6.64 5.16
N GLU A 208 34.39 -5.90 5.26
CA GLU A 208 35.51 -6.03 4.34
C GLU A 208 36.22 -7.37 4.50
N ARG A 209 36.72 -7.90 3.38
CA ARG A 209 37.57 -9.09 3.40
C ARG A 209 38.95 -8.69 3.91
N LYS A 210 39.31 -9.13 5.12
CA LYS A 210 40.70 -9.02 5.61
C LYS A 210 41.55 -10.11 4.94
N LEU A 211 42.55 -9.71 4.16
CA LEU A 211 43.55 -10.64 3.65
C LEU A 211 44.55 -10.97 4.77
N PRO A 212 44.97 -12.24 4.94
CA PRO A 212 46.03 -12.55 5.89
C PRO A 212 47.31 -11.85 5.46
N VAL A 213 47.90 -11.07 6.37
CA VAL A 213 49.22 -10.47 6.15
C VAL A 213 50.22 -11.62 6.18
N MET A 214 50.79 -11.96 5.02
CA MET A 214 51.97 -12.83 4.98
C MET A 214 53.13 -12.02 5.57
N GLU A 215 53.47 -12.24 6.83
CA GLU A 215 54.78 -11.82 7.35
C GLU A 215 55.84 -12.59 6.57
N ILE A 216 56.44 -11.96 5.57
CA ILE A 216 57.69 -12.45 5.00
C ILE A 216 58.73 -12.25 6.10
N ALA A 217 58.97 -13.29 6.90
CA ALA A 217 60.14 -13.34 7.75
C ALA A 217 61.37 -13.28 6.83
N ILE A 218 61.96 -12.08 6.71
CA ILE A 218 63.29 -11.90 6.09
C ILE A 218 64.31 -12.49 7.07
N GLY A 219 64.32 -13.81 7.19
CA GLY A 219 65.39 -14.57 7.81
C GLY A 219 66.55 -14.66 6.82
N GLY A 220 67.36 -13.61 6.71
CA GLY A 220 68.40 -13.62 5.68
C GLY A 220 69.31 -12.41 5.55
N VAL A 221 69.75 -11.78 6.64
CA VAL A 221 70.91 -10.85 6.57
C VAL A 221 72.12 -11.34 7.37
N ALA A 222 71.98 -12.38 8.21
CA ALA A 222 73.12 -12.93 8.96
C ALA A 222 74.01 -13.91 8.16
N ALA A 223 73.57 -14.45 7.03
CA ALA A 223 74.33 -15.48 6.29
C ALA A 223 75.37 -14.92 5.29
N VAL A 224 75.28 -13.64 4.88
CA VAL A 224 76.19 -13.06 3.88
C VAL A 224 77.52 -12.59 4.50
N LEU A 225 77.54 -12.20 5.78
CA LEU A 225 78.76 -11.73 6.44
C LEU A 225 79.73 -12.86 6.82
N VAL A 226 79.24 -14.07 7.08
CA VAL A 226 80.11 -15.23 7.41
C VAL A 226 80.81 -15.78 6.17
N ILE A 227 80.16 -15.79 5.01
CA ILE A 227 80.77 -16.24 3.74
C ILE A 227 81.85 -15.24 3.26
N PHE A 228 81.62 -13.94 3.42
CA PHE A 228 82.62 -12.92 3.06
C PHE A 228 83.87 -12.99 3.96
N PHE A 229 83.70 -13.28 5.26
CA PHE A 229 84.83 -13.41 6.19
C PHE A 229 85.63 -14.70 5.96
N LEU A 230 84.97 -15.81 5.60
CA LEU A 230 85.65 -17.09 5.31
C LEU A 230 86.39 -17.09 3.96
N LEU A 231 85.92 -16.34 2.95
CA LEU A 231 86.61 -16.23 1.67
C LEU A 231 87.85 -15.32 1.72
N ARG A 232 87.93 -14.37 2.66
CA ARG A 232 89.11 -13.48 2.79
C ARG A 232 90.30 -14.13 3.49
N ARG A 233 90.10 -15.20 4.28
CA ARG A 233 91.18 -15.89 5.01
C ARG A 233 91.94 -16.95 4.18
N ARG A 234 91.45 -17.32 2.99
CA ARG A 234 92.05 -18.36 2.13
C ARG A 234 92.96 -17.83 1.02
N ARG A 235 93.18 -16.52 0.93
CA ARG A 235 94.14 -15.89 0.00
C ARG A 235 95.16 -15.05 0.78
N THR A 236 96.09 -15.73 1.42
CA THR A 236 97.42 -15.23 1.79
C THR A 236 98.40 -16.38 1.73
#